data_AF-A0A8S2MNW4-F1
#
_entry.id   AF-A0A8S2MNW4-F1
#
_cell.length_a   1.000
_cell.length_b   1.000
_cell.length_c   1.000
_cell.angle_alpha   90.00
_cell.angle_beta   90.00
_cell.angle_gamma   90.00
#
_symmetry.space_group_name_H-M   'P 1'
#
loop_
_entity.id
_entity.type
_entity.pdbx_description
1 polymer ?
#
loop_
_entity_poly.entity_id
_entity_poly.type
_entity_poly.pdbx_seq_one_letter_code
_entity_poly.pdbx_strand_id
1 'polypeptide(L)'
;MDKTSATVDSTLKSNDVEVKTQTQNSEKLQDNVSNSNQSIQVLSIDVGCIATGYSHLDRAPCSVAIVNDRCEILFDSLIKPDKPVVSDLFPFSGVHKVDLQHAPSFDEVIQKVNSFFTPTTLIVGQSIMSDINWMKLEEGAHYNALIDLGDEFTTFDPKYSNNK
;
A
#
# COMPACT_ATOMS: atom_id res chain seq x y z
N MET A 1 -75.08 -36.99 -35.07
CA MET A 1 -75.07 -36.45 -36.45
C MET A 1 -74.37 -35.10 -36.41
N ASP A 2 -73.16 -35.09 -36.96
CA ASP A 2 -72.50 -34.03 -37.75
C ASP A 2 -72.73 -32.51 -37.51
N LYS A 3 -71.56 -31.86 -37.31
CA LYS A 3 -71.01 -30.65 -37.98
C LYS A 3 -70.99 -29.27 -37.26
N THR A 4 -69.75 -28.87 -36.88
CA THR A 4 -68.97 -27.65 -37.25
C THR A 4 -69.70 -26.30 -37.47
N SER A 5 -69.25 -25.09 -37.11
CA SER A 5 -67.93 -24.49 -36.84
C SER A 5 -68.08 -23.01 -36.35
N ALA A 6 -66.95 -22.41 -35.90
CA ALA A 6 -66.55 -20.99 -35.82
C ALA A 6 -66.80 -20.18 -34.50
N THR A 7 -65.75 -19.91 -33.69
CA THR A 7 -64.92 -18.65 -33.52
C THR A 7 -65.72 -17.47 -32.93
N VAL A 8 -65.35 -16.71 -31.87
CA VAL A 8 -64.13 -16.00 -31.39
C VAL A 8 -64.42 -15.58 -29.91
N ASP A 9 -63.55 -15.79 -28.93
CA ASP A 9 -62.45 -14.92 -28.42
C ASP A 9 -62.78 -14.07 -27.16
N SER A 10 -61.77 -13.98 -26.31
CA SER A 10 -61.39 -12.95 -25.34
C SER A 10 -61.57 -13.23 -23.84
N THR A 11 -60.66 -12.90 -22.92
CA THR A 11 -59.20 -12.65 -22.83
C THR A 11 -58.91 -12.57 -21.30
N LEU A 12 -57.63 -12.69 -20.92
CA LEU A 12 -56.96 -12.14 -19.72
C LEU A 12 -56.85 -13.03 -18.47
N LYS A 13 -55.63 -13.53 -18.21
CA LYS A 13 -54.88 -13.34 -16.95
C LYS A 13 -53.51 -14.03 -17.01
N SER A 14 -52.45 -13.26 -17.26
CA SER A 14 -51.07 -13.67 -16.94
C SER A 14 -50.10 -12.53 -17.30
N ASN A 15 -49.89 -11.55 -16.41
CA ASN A 15 -48.80 -10.57 -16.55
C ASN A 15 -48.22 -10.06 -15.21
N ASP A 16 -48.76 -10.45 -14.04
CA ASP A 16 -48.33 -9.85 -12.76
C ASP A 16 -47.18 -10.59 -12.04
N VAL A 17 -46.74 -11.74 -12.54
CA VAL A 17 -45.72 -12.56 -11.87
C VAL A 17 -44.32 -12.32 -12.43
N GLU A 18 -44.19 -11.94 -13.71
CA GLU A 18 -42.89 -11.82 -14.38
C GLU A 18 -42.15 -10.51 -14.05
N VAL A 19 -42.87 -9.45 -13.65
CA VAL A 19 -42.30 -8.13 -13.33
C VAL A 19 -41.59 -8.12 -11.96
N LYS A 20 -42.02 -8.96 -11.00
CA LYS A 20 -41.44 -8.97 -9.66
C LYS A 20 -40.07 -9.66 -9.59
N THR A 21 -39.83 -10.66 -10.44
CA THR A 21 -38.58 -11.42 -10.46
C THR A 21 -37.45 -10.66 -11.16
N GLN A 22 -37.77 -9.77 -12.11
CA GLN A 22 -36.77 -8.94 -12.79
C GLN A 22 -36.29 -7.75 -11.94
N THR A 23 -37.17 -7.16 -11.13
CA THR A 23 -36.84 -5.98 -10.31
C THR A 23 -35.91 -6.33 -9.13
N GLN A 24 -36.01 -7.54 -8.57
CA GLN A 24 -35.16 -7.98 -7.46
C GLN A 24 -33.74 -8.38 -7.89
N ASN A 25 -33.52 -8.69 -9.18
CA ASN A 25 -32.19 -8.98 -9.71
C ASN A 25 -31.40 -7.72 -10.09
N SER A 26 -32.07 -6.61 -10.43
CA SER A 26 -31.41 -5.34 -10.72
C SER A 26 -30.84 -4.65 -9.47
N GLU A 27 -31.49 -4.79 -8.32
CA GLU A 27 -31.02 -4.19 -7.06
C GLU A 27 -29.80 -4.95 -6.49
N LYS A 28 -29.73 -6.28 -6.64
CA LYS A 28 -28.56 -7.09 -6.24
C LYS A 28 -27.33 -6.97 -7.15
N LEU A 29 -27.51 -6.46 -8.37
CA LEU A 29 -26.40 -6.19 -9.29
C LEU A 29 -25.77 -4.80 -9.04
N GLN A 30 -26.52 -3.86 -8.46
CA GLN A 30 -26.01 -2.51 -8.17
C GLN A 30 -25.05 -2.46 -6.97
N ASP A 31 -25.18 -3.39 -6.01
CA ASP A 31 -24.27 -3.48 -4.86
C ASP A 31 -22.91 -4.14 -5.18
N ASN A 32 -22.76 -4.76 -6.36
CA ASN A 32 -21.51 -5.43 -6.76
C ASN A 32 -20.66 -4.63 -7.77
N VAL A 33 -21.13 -3.46 -8.21
CA VAL A 33 -20.42 -2.62 -9.20
C VAL A 33 -19.73 -1.41 -8.54
N SER A 34 -19.93 -1.20 -7.24
CA SER A 34 -19.42 -0.04 -6.49
C SER A 34 -18.01 -0.21 -5.91
N ASN A 35 -17.28 -1.31 -6.19
CA ASN A 35 -16.03 -1.65 -5.47
C ASN A 35 -14.74 -1.82 -6.30
N SER A 36 -14.67 -1.39 -7.57
CA SER A 36 -13.48 -1.66 -8.40
C SER A 36 -12.75 -0.47 -9.02
N ASN A 37 -13.02 0.77 -8.57
CA ASN A 37 -12.25 1.96 -8.97
C ASN A 37 -11.49 2.59 -7.80
N GLN A 38 -10.95 1.78 -6.88
CA GLN A 38 -9.94 2.32 -5.97
C GLN A 38 -8.66 2.54 -6.77
N SER A 39 -8.29 3.82 -6.95
CA SER A 39 -7.03 4.20 -7.57
C SER A 39 -5.88 3.66 -6.73
N ILE A 40 -5.01 2.85 -7.34
CA ILE A 40 -3.77 2.41 -6.70
C ILE A 40 -2.92 3.64 -6.40
N GLN A 41 -2.59 3.82 -5.13
CA GLN A 41 -1.64 4.83 -4.70
C GLN A 41 -0.24 4.25 -4.81
N VAL A 42 0.67 4.92 -5.52
CA VAL A 42 2.08 4.53 -5.58
C VAL A 42 2.88 5.46 -4.69
N LEU A 43 3.56 4.88 -3.70
CA LEU A 43 4.40 5.62 -2.76
C LEU A 43 5.81 5.04 -2.74
N SER A 44 6.78 5.88 -2.43
CA SER A 44 8.13 5.47 -2.10
C SER A 44 8.48 5.95 -0.70
N ILE A 45 9.21 5.12 0.05
CA ILE A 45 9.67 5.39 1.40
C ILE A 45 11.16 5.03 1.50
N ASP A 46 11.93 5.88 2.18
CA ASP A 46 13.33 5.66 2.48
C ASP A 46 13.60 6.02 3.95
N VAL A 47 14.34 5.17 4.65
CA VAL A 47 14.63 5.32 6.08
C VAL A 47 16.14 5.37 6.28
N GLY A 48 16.62 6.50 6.82
CA GLY A 48 18.00 6.63 7.27
C GLY A 48 18.21 6.03 8.65
N CYS A 49 19.45 5.62 8.96
CA CYS A 49 19.79 5.07 10.27
C CYS A 49 21.08 5.61 10.85
N ILE A 50 21.18 5.50 12.18
CA ILE A 50 22.40 5.75 12.96
C ILE A 50 22.87 4.48 13.67
N ALA A 51 24.09 4.51 14.20
CA ALA A 51 24.62 3.43 15.02
C ALA A 51 24.30 3.64 16.50
N THR A 52 23.68 2.64 17.12
CA THR A 52 23.42 2.60 18.57
C THR A 52 24.37 1.64 19.30
N GLY A 53 25.37 1.11 18.60
CA GLY A 53 26.34 0.13 19.06
C GLY A 53 27.40 -0.14 18.01
N TYR A 54 28.18 -1.20 18.17
CA TYR A 54 29.37 -1.47 17.37
C TYR A 54 29.19 -2.59 16.33
N SER A 55 28.10 -3.35 16.40
CA SER A 55 27.79 -4.36 15.37
C SER A 55 27.00 -3.76 14.21
N HIS A 56 26.87 -4.54 13.13
CA HIS A 56 26.03 -4.19 11.97
C HIS A 56 24.53 -4.18 12.30
N LEU A 57 24.12 -4.88 13.36
CA LEU A 57 22.72 -4.95 13.80
C LEU A 57 22.36 -3.87 14.82
N ASP A 58 23.35 -3.17 15.37
CA ASP A 58 23.14 -2.07 16.32
C ASP A 58 22.84 -0.78 15.57
N ARG A 59 21.66 -0.75 14.94
CA ARG A 59 21.15 0.39 14.18
C ARG A 59 19.76 0.78 14.66
N ALA A 60 19.45 2.06 14.54
CA ALA A 60 18.11 2.59 14.79
C ALA A 60 17.77 3.62 13.70
N PRO A 61 16.49 3.71 13.30
CA PRO A 61 16.05 4.70 12.33
C PRO A 61 16.25 6.11 12.89
N CYS A 62 16.71 7.04 12.04
CA CYS A 62 16.96 8.43 12.41
C CYS A 62 16.27 9.45 11.49
N SER A 63 15.81 9.02 10.33
CA SER A 63 15.07 9.83 9.38
C SER A 63 14.15 8.94 8.56
N VAL A 64 13.08 9.51 8.05
CA VAL A 64 12.17 8.86 7.10
C VAL A 64 11.62 9.91 6.14
N ALA A 65 11.56 9.57 4.86
CA ALA A 65 10.91 10.37 3.84
C ALA A 65 9.91 9.52 3.06
N ILE A 66 8.78 10.12 2.68
CA ILE A 66 7.74 9.52 1.85
C ILE A 66 7.45 10.45 0.69
N VAL A 67 7.48 9.91 -0.53
CA VAL A 67 7.13 10.64 -1.76
C VAL A 67 6.07 9.88 -2.55
N ASN A 68 5.33 10.59 -3.39
CA ASN A 68 4.44 9.97 -4.37
C ASN A 68 5.13 9.72 -5.73
N ASP A 69 4.36 9.19 -6.68
CA ASP A 69 4.77 8.92 -8.08
C ASP A 69 5.20 10.14 -8.89
N ARG A 70 4.91 11.35 -8.42
CA ARG A 70 5.38 12.62 -9.00
C ARG A 70 6.59 13.21 -8.27
N CYS A 71 7.19 12.45 -7.36
CA CYS A 71 8.30 12.88 -6.50
C CYS A 71 7.94 14.06 -5.59
N GLU A 72 6.66 14.26 -5.29
CA GLU A 72 6.22 15.24 -4.31
C GLU A 72 6.44 14.68 -2.90
N ILE A 73 7.09 15.45 -2.03
CA ILE A 73 7.33 15.06 -0.63
C ILE A 73 6.00 15.12 0.14
N LEU A 74 5.55 13.97 0.62
CA LEU A 74 4.35 13.84 1.45
C LEU A 74 4.70 13.92 2.93
N PHE A 75 5.87 13.38 3.30
CA PHE A 75 6.37 13.37 4.67
C PHE A 75 7.89 13.34 4.66
N ASP A 76 8.50 14.10 5.56
CA ASP A 76 9.93 14.11 5.80
C ASP A 76 10.14 14.45 7.28
N SER A 77 10.78 13.56 8.03
CA SER A 77 10.97 13.72 9.47
C SER A 77 12.24 13.04 9.94
N LEU A 78 12.90 13.70 10.89
CA LEU A 78 13.86 13.05 11.76
C LEU A 78 13.14 12.16 12.79
N ILE A 79 13.86 11.19 13.34
CA ILE A 79 13.39 10.26 14.35
C ILE A 79 14.40 10.23 15.49
N LYS A 80 13.94 10.50 16.71
CA LYS A 80 14.78 10.39 17.90
C LYS A 80 14.97 8.92 18.28
N PRO A 81 16.22 8.40 18.30
CA PRO A 81 16.47 7.03 18.72
C PRO A 81 16.29 6.85 20.23
N ASP A 82 15.70 5.74 20.65
CA ASP A 82 15.52 5.41 22.08
C ASP A 82 16.84 5.02 22.77
N LYS A 83 17.82 4.54 21.98
CA LYS A 83 19.14 4.14 22.46
C LYS A 83 20.17 5.25 22.23
N PRO A 84 21.22 5.34 23.08
CA PRO A 84 22.30 6.29 22.86
C PRO A 84 22.97 6.11 21.48
N VAL A 85 23.12 7.21 20.75
CA VAL A 85 23.85 7.23 19.48
C VAL A 85 25.35 7.13 19.73
N VAL A 86 25.97 6.08 19.17
CA VAL A 86 27.42 5.82 19.17
C VAL A 86 28.11 6.50 17.98
N SER A 87 27.49 6.44 16.81
CA SER A 87 27.94 7.14 15.59
C SER A 87 26.72 7.60 14.81
N ASP A 88 26.76 8.84 14.31
CA ASP A 88 25.71 9.41 13.48
C ASP A 88 25.76 8.91 12.03
N LEU A 89 26.82 8.19 11.64
CA LEU A 89 27.03 7.67 10.28
C LEU A 89 26.83 8.75 9.22
N PHE A 90 27.20 10.00 9.53
CA PHE A 90 26.85 11.18 8.73
C PHE A 90 27.09 11.06 7.21
N PRO A 91 28.20 10.45 6.72
CA PRO A 91 28.39 10.28 5.27
C PRO A 91 27.29 9.47 4.57
N PHE A 92 26.54 8.67 5.31
CA PHE A 92 25.44 7.85 4.81
C PHE A 92 24.07 8.40 5.24
N SER A 93 23.95 8.85 6.49
CA SER A 93 22.68 9.31 7.04
C SER A 93 22.33 10.75 6.67
N GLY A 94 23.34 11.60 6.42
CA GLY A 94 23.16 13.04 6.27
C GLY A 94 22.67 13.77 7.54
N VAL A 95 22.60 13.07 8.68
CA VAL A 95 22.01 13.56 9.94
C VAL A 95 23.08 13.61 11.02
N HIS A 96 23.22 14.75 11.69
CA HIS A 96 24.06 14.84 12.87
C HIS A 96 23.29 14.45 14.14
N LYS A 97 24.01 13.93 15.13
CA LYS A 97 23.44 13.62 16.46
C LYS A 97 22.74 14.82 17.12
N VAL A 98 23.19 16.05 16.82
CA VAL A 98 22.58 17.28 17.36
C VAL A 98 21.17 17.54 16.79
N ASP A 99 20.94 17.15 15.53
CA ASP A 99 19.65 17.34 14.85
C ASP A 99 18.54 16.48 15.50
N LEU A 100 18.93 15.37 16.12
CA LEU A 100 18.04 14.40 16.76
C LEU A 100 17.58 14.81 18.18
N GLN A 101 18.12 15.87 18.77
CA GLN A 101 17.83 16.23 20.17
C GLN A 101 16.35 16.56 20.39
N HIS A 102 15.75 17.24 19.41
CA HIS A 102 14.35 17.69 19.40
C HIS A 102 13.50 16.96 18.35
N ALA A 103 14.05 15.92 17.72
CA ALA A 103 13.29 15.08 16.80
C ALA A 103 12.12 14.39 17.55
N PRO A 104 11.00 14.14 16.86
CA PRO A 104 9.89 13.36 17.42
C PRO A 104 10.33 11.94 17.77
N SER A 105 9.63 11.34 18.72
CA SER A 105 9.82 9.94 19.08
C SER A 105 9.43 9.01 17.91
N PHE A 106 9.95 7.78 17.95
CA PHE A 106 9.61 6.78 16.96
C PHE A 106 8.10 6.50 16.87
N ASP A 107 7.40 6.44 18.01
CA ASP A 107 5.96 6.20 18.05
C ASP A 107 5.15 7.33 17.40
N GLU A 108 5.54 8.59 17.64
CA GLU A 108 4.91 9.75 16.99
C GLU A 108 5.11 9.72 15.47
N VAL A 109 6.30 9.31 15.02
CA VAL A 109 6.60 9.21 13.59
C VAL A 109 5.85 8.06 12.94
N ILE A 110 5.80 6.86 13.53
CA ILE A 110 5.06 5.73 12.99
C ILE A 110 3.57 6.07 12.82
N GLN A 111 2.97 6.78 13.77
CA GLN A 111 1.57 7.19 13.65
C GLN A 111 1.33 8.07 12.42
N LYS A 112 2.29 8.93 12.07
CA LYS A 112 2.24 9.76 10.86
C LYS A 112 2.50 8.93 9.62
N VAL A 113 3.55 8.11 9.60
CA VAL A 113 3.90 7.21 8.51
C VAL A 113 2.69 6.35 8.13
N ASN A 114 2.08 5.64 9.08
CA ASN A 114 0.95 4.75 8.83
C ASN A 114 -0.26 5.46 8.21
N SER A 115 -0.44 6.77 8.45
CA SER A 115 -1.56 7.53 7.89
C SER A 115 -1.46 7.76 6.37
N PHE A 116 -0.28 7.58 5.77
CA PHE A 116 -0.09 7.71 4.33
C PHE A 116 -0.39 6.42 3.56
N PHE A 117 -0.34 5.28 4.24
CA PHE A 117 -0.36 3.95 3.67
C PHE A 117 -1.76 3.33 3.81
N THR A 118 -2.19 2.61 2.78
CA THR A 118 -3.49 1.92 2.74
C THR A 118 -3.30 0.49 2.23
N PRO A 119 -4.23 -0.44 2.51
CA PRO A 119 -4.19 -1.78 1.92
C PRO A 119 -4.09 -1.84 0.39
N THR A 120 -4.35 -0.74 -0.32
CA THR A 120 -4.23 -0.64 -1.79
C THR A 120 -2.93 0.01 -2.28
N THR A 121 -2.07 0.47 -1.37
CA THR A 121 -0.84 1.16 -1.70
C THR A 121 0.18 0.20 -2.31
N LEU A 122 0.78 0.60 -3.42
CA LEU A 122 1.97 -0.02 -4.01
C LEU A 122 3.20 0.73 -3.53
N ILE A 123 4.11 0.04 -2.84
CA ILE A 123 5.35 0.66 -2.35
C ILE A 123 6.48 0.36 -3.33
N VAL A 124 7.26 1.39 -3.67
CA VAL A 124 8.43 1.29 -4.55
C VAL A 124 9.66 1.79 -3.81
N GLY A 125 10.77 1.05 -3.83
CA GLY A 125 12.03 1.51 -3.24
C GLY A 125 13.18 0.55 -3.51
N GLN A 126 14.34 0.79 -2.92
CA GLN A 126 15.55 -0.03 -3.15
C GLN A 126 15.93 -0.77 -1.86
N SER A 127 16.02 -2.10 -1.91
CA SER A 127 16.18 -2.92 -0.68
C SER A 127 15.06 -2.65 0.35
N ILE A 128 13.85 -2.44 -0.19
CA ILE A 128 12.70 -1.80 0.47
C ILE A 128 12.24 -2.55 1.72
N MET A 129 12.49 -3.86 1.79
CA MET A 129 12.15 -4.67 2.95
C MET A 129 12.78 -4.17 4.25
N SER A 130 13.94 -3.53 4.18
CA SER A 130 14.60 -2.94 5.37
C SER A 130 13.76 -1.80 5.95
N ASP A 131 13.28 -0.89 5.10
CA ASP A 131 12.45 0.25 5.48
C ASP A 131 11.09 -0.20 6.00
N ILE A 132 10.45 -1.17 5.35
CA ILE A 132 9.19 -1.79 5.79
C ILE A 132 9.33 -2.33 7.21
N ASN A 133 10.40 -3.08 7.48
CA ASN A 133 10.65 -3.65 8.81
C ASN A 133 10.91 -2.57 9.86
N TRP A 134 11.69 -1.53 9.53
CA TRP A 134 11.94 -0.44 10.46
C TRP A 134 10.68 0.34 10.79
N MET A 135 9.81 0.59 9.81
CA MET A 135 8.57 1.35 10.01
C MET A 135 7.39 0.48 10.46
N LYS A 136 7.61 -0.83 10.67
CA LYS A 136 6.58 -1.80 11.08
C LYS A 136 5.35 -1.78 10.16
N LEU A 137 5.59 -1.60 8.86
CA LEU A 137 4.53 -1.69 7.86
C LEU A 137 4.22 -3.16 7.58
N GLU A 138 2.95 -3.46 7.32
CA GLU A 138 2.44 -4.83 7.22
C GLU A 138 1.62 -4.98 5.94
N GLU A 139 1.89 -6.04 5.17
CA GLU A 139 1.15 -6.36 3.96
C GLU A 139 -0.33 -6.63 4.27
N GLY A 140 -1.23 -6.15 3.40
CA GLY A 140 -2.68 -6.23 3.57
C GLY A 140 -3.28 -5.23 4.57
N ALA A 141 -2.48 -4.68 5.49
CA ALA A 141 -2.91 -3.61 6.39
C ALA A 141 -2.46 -2.23 5.91
N HIS A 142 -1.21 -2.14 5.45
CA HIS A 142 -0.57 -0.88 5.07
C HIS A 142 -0.23 -0.82 3.57
N TYR A 143 -0.07 -1.96 2.90
CA TYR A 143 0.24 -1.98 1.47
C TYR A 143 -0.26 -3.27 0.83
N ASN A 144 -0.44 -3.23 -0.49
CA ASN A 144 -0.84 -4.39 -1.30
C ASN A 144 0.35 -5.15 -1.86
N ALA A 145 1.39 -4.43 -2.29
CA ALA A 145 2.55 -5.02 -2.96
C ALA A 145 3.78 -4.11 -2.83
N LEU A 146 4.95 -4.70 -3.06
CA LEU A 146 6.24 -4.05 -3.08
C LEU A 146 6.88 -4.21 -4.46
N ILE A 147 7.56 -3.17 -4.93
CA ILE A 147 8.51 -3.23 -6.04
C ILE A 147 9.88 -2.85 -5.49
N ASP A 148 10.79 -3.82 -5.47
CA ASP A 148 12.20 -3.55 -5.14
C ASP A 148 12.97 -3.22 -6.42
N LEU A 149 13.45 -1.98 -6.50
CA LEU A 149 14.23 -1.47 -7.62
C LEU A 149 15.56 -2.22 -7.77
N GLY A 150 16.15 -2.67 -6.66
CA GLY A 150 17.35 -3.50 -6.69
C GLY A 150 17.09 -4.79 -7.43
N ASP A 151 15.98 -5.46 -7.15
CA ASP A 151 15.59 -6.68 -7.85
C ASP A 151 15.23 -6.36 -9.30
N GLU A 152 14.36 -5.39 -9.57
CA GLU A 152 13.88 -5.06 -10.91
C GLU A 152 15.02 -4.72 -11.88
N PHE A 153 15.95 -3.87 -11.44
CA PHE A 153 17.06 -3.41 -12.27
C PHE A 153 18.33 -4.26 -12.15
N THR A 154 18.31 -5.37 -11.40
CA THR A 154 19.44 -6.31 -11.38
C THR A 154 19.63 -6.94 -12.76
N THR A 155 20.87 -6.85 -13.26
CA THR A 155 21.32 -7.60 -14.44
C THR A 155 22.21 -8.76 -14.03
N PHE A 156 22.30 -9.78 -14.88
CA PHE A 156 23.28 -10.85 -14.68
C PHE A 156 24.71 -10.28 -14.66
N ASP A 157 25.45 -10.59 -13.60
CA ASP A 157 26.89 -10.33 -13.50
C ASP A 157 27.59 -11.64 -13.10
N PRO A 158 28.47 -12.21 -13.97
CA PRO A 158 29.21 -13.43 -13.69
C PRO A 158 30.01 -13.38 -12.39
N LYS A 159 30.45 -12.19 -11.96
CA LYS A 159 31.25 -12.00 -10.75
C LYS A 159 30.42 -12.24 -9.49
N TYR A 160 29.15 -11.84 -9.50
CA TYR A 160 28.28 -11.92 -8.33
C TYR A 160 27.37 -13.15 -8.36
N SER A 161 27.36 -13.90 -9.47
CA SER A 161 26.49 -15.08 -9.66
C SER A 161 25.01 -14.76 -9.37
N ASN A 162 24.60 -13.53 -9.66
CA ASN A 162 23.21 -13.11 -9.48
C ASN A 162 22.36 -13.83 -10.54
N ASN A 163 21.44 -14.69 -10.11
CA ASN A 163 20.50 -15.37 -11.00
C ASN A 163 19.30 -14.44 -11.27
N LYS A 164 19.17 -13.98 -12.52
CA LYS A 164 17.87 -13.66 -13.11
C LYS A 164 17.73 -14.45 -14.39
#